data_AF-A0A9E5MNQ9-F1
#
_entry.id   AF-A0A9E5MNQ9-F1
#
_cell.length_a   1.000
_cell.length_b   1.000
_cell.length_c   1.000
_cell.angle_alpha   90.00
_cell.angle_beta   90.00
_cell.angle_gamma   90.00
#
_symmetry.space_group_name_H-M   'P 1'
#
loop_
_entity.id
_entity.type
_entity.pdbx_description
1 polymer ?
#
loop_
_entity_poly.entity_id
_entity_poly.type
_entity_poly.pdbx_seq_one_letter_code
_entity_poly.pdbx_strand_id
1 'polypeptide(L)' 'MKNLRQGESGAAPERSERFFQQDKYWYYSTREGVNIGPFDTLTEAAEGCSDFIDFITESDPEFSNTLVQYSRNVA' A
#
# COMPACT_ATOMS: atom_id res chain seq x y z
N MET A 1 11.58 17.26 8.41
CA MET A 1 12.23 17.28 7.07
C MET A 1 11.64 16.13 6.26
N LYS A 2 11.15 16.39 5.04
CA LYS A 2 10.69 15.32 4.12
C LYS A 2 11.94 14.66 3.52
N ASN A 3 12.12 13.36 3.76
CA ASN A 3 13.29 12.62 3.27
C ASN A 3 13.08 12.19 1.81
N LEU A 4 14.09 12.43 0.98
CA LEU A 4 14.20 11.84 -0.35
C LEU A 4 14.54 10.36 -0.20
N ARG A 5 13.91 9.51 -1.02
CA ARG A 5 14.32 8.10 -1.14
C ARG A 5 15.60 8.04 -1.98
N GLN A 6 16.36 6.95 -1.82
CA GLN A 6 17.54 6.70 -2.63
C GLN A 6 17.18 6.75 -4.12
N GLY A 7 17.86 7.62 -4.88
CA GLY A 7 17.62 7.85 -6.30
C GLY A 7 16.64 8.99 -6.62
N GLU A 8 15.96 9.59 -5.64
CA GLU A 8 15.17 10.80 -5.87
C GLU A 8 16.07 12.05 -5.85
N SER A 9 15.79 13.01 -6.74
CA SER A 9 16.45 14.32 -6.81
C SER A 9 15.41 15.44 -6.80
N GLY A 10 15.76 16.60 -6.24
CA GLY A 10 14.85 17.76 -6.17
C GLY A 10 14.02 17.82 -4.88
N ALA A 11 12.82 18.39 -4.97
CA ALA A 11 11.93 18.52 -3.81
C ALA A 11 11.25 17.17 -3.50
N ALA A 12 11.20 16.80 -2.22
CA ALA A 12 10.53 15.56 -1.81
C ALA A 12 9.03 15.63 -2.16
N PRO A 13 8.47 14.62 -2.86
CA PRO A 13 7.07 14.62 -3.24
C PRO A 13 6.16 14.57 -2.01
N GLU A 14 4.90 14.99 -2.17
CA GLU A 14 3.89 14.66 -1.18
C GLU A 14 3.72 13.15 -1.11
N ARG A 15 3.79 12.61 0.10
CA ARG A 15 3.59 11.19 0.36
C ARG A 15 2.40 11.09 1.30
N SER A 16 1.36 10.41 0.84
CA SER A 16 0.23 10.04 1.68
C SER A 16 0.67 9.00 2.69
N GLU A 17 0.08 9.05 3.89
CA GLU A 17 0.22 7.96 4.85
C GLU A 17 -0.42 6.69 4.26
N ARG A 18 0.30 5.56 4.35
CA ARG A 18 -0.17 4.32 3.73
C ARG A 18 -1.30 3.69 4.50
N PHE A 19 -1.32 3.85 5.81
CA PHE A 19 -2.37 3.36 6.69
C PHE A 19 -3.35 4.50 6.93
N PHE A 20 -4.64 4.22 6.82
CA PHE A 20 -5.68 5.20 7.06
C PHE A 20 -6.93 4.53 7.63
N GLN A 21 -7.70 5.30 8.38
CA GLN A 21 -8.99 4.86 8.90
C GLN A 21 -10.11 5.41 8.01
N GLN A 22 -11.03 4.54 7.61
CA GLN A 22 -12.30 4.91 7.01
C GLN A 22 -13.42 4.32 7.85
N ASP A 23 -14.33 5.18 8.30
CA ASP A 23 -15.34 4.88 9.32
C ASP A 23 -14.74 4.32 10.62
N LYS A 24 -14.91 3.02 10.88
CA LYS A 24 -14.39 2.34 12.07
C LYS A 24 -13.26 1.36 11.75
N TYR A 25 -12.91 1.24 10.46
CA TYR A 25 -12.00 0.21 9.98
C TYR A 25 -10.72 0.82 9.46
N TRP A 26 -9.65 0.06 9.62
CA TRP A 26 -8.32 0.39 9.13
C TRP A 26 -8.09 -0.23 7.77
N TYR A 27 -7.36 0.50 6.94
CA TYR A 27 -6.97 0.11 5.60
C TYR A 27 -5.51 0.50 5.38
N TYR A 28 -4.89 -0.12 4.38
CA TYR A 28 -3.65 0.40 3.82
C TYR A 28 -3.67 0.46 2.30
N SER A 29 -2.97 1.44 1.73
CA SER A 29 -2.87 1.65 0.28
C SER A 29 -1.60 1.03 -0.30
N THR A 30 -1.75 0.31 -1.41
CA THR A 30 -0.63 -0.19 -2.21
C THR A 30 -0.16 0.86 -3.23
N ARG A 31 1.00 0.62 -3.86
CA ARG A 31 1.54 1.54 -4.89
C ARG A 31 0.70 1.52 -6.16
N GLU A 32 -0.03 0.44 -6.39
CA GLU A 32 -0.87 0.17 -7.54
C GLU A 32 -2.25 0.82 -7.42
N GLY A 33 -2.53 1.47 -6.27
CA GLY A 33 -3.77 2.18 -6.01
C GLY A 33 -4.87 1.30 -5.41
N VAL A 34 -4.52 0.14 -4.84
CA VAL A 34 -5.48 -0.74 -4.16
C VAL A 34 -5.48 -0.41 -2.67
N ASN A 35 -6.67 -0.27 -2.07
CA ASN A 35 -6.82 -0.20 -0.63
C ASN A 35 -7.16 -1.58 -0.10
N ILE A 36 -6.36 -2.08 0.85
CA ILE A 36 -6.51 -3.39 1.46
C ILE A 36 -7.06 -3.23 2.88
N GLY A 37 -8.08 -4.00 3.21
CA GLY A 37 -8.86 -3.97 4.43
C GLY A 37 -10.29 -4.47 4.16
N PRO A 38 -11.25 -4.30 5.09
CA PRO A 38 -11.11 -3.65 6.39
C PRO A 38 -10.35 -4.49 7.43
N PHE A 39 -9.65 -3.80 8.33
CA PHE A 39 -9.09 -4.36 9.58
C PHE A 39 -9.72 -3.66 10.79
N ASP A 40 -9.81 -4.33 11.94
CA ASP A 40 -10.42 -3.74 13.14
C ASP A 40 -9.43 -2.79 13.83
N THR A 41 -8.13 -3.03 13.71
CA THR A 41 -7.09 -2.23 14.33
C THR A 41 -5.96 -1.85 13.38
N LEU A 42 -5.22 -0.79 13.71
CA LEU A 42 -4.01 -0.39 12.98
C LEU A 42 -2.93 -1.49 13.04
N THR A 43 -2.85 -2.23 14.15
CA THR A 43 -1.90 -3.34 14.32
C THR A 43 -2.20 -4.46 13.32
N GLU A 44 -3.46 -4.89 13.20
CA GLU A 44 -3.87 -5.90 12.22
C GLU A 44 -3.60 -5.43 10.78
N ALA A 45 -3.86 -4.16 10.47
CA ALA A 45 -3.55 -3.61 9.16
C ALA A 45 -2.04 -3.64 8.88
N ALA A 46 -1.20 -3.39 9.89
CA ALA A 46 0.26 -3.46 9.77
C ALA A 46 0.78 -4.89 9.61
N GLU A 47 0.23 -5.85 10.35
CA GLU A 47 0.53 -7.28 10.22
C GLU A 47 0.15 -7.79 8.82
N GLY A 48 -1.09 -7.52 8.38
CA GLY A 48 -1.53 -7.90 7.04
C GLY A 48 -0.77 -7.20 5.90
N CYS A 49 -0.18 -6.03 6.14
CA CYS A 49 0.72 -5.36 5.20
C CYS A 49 2.08 -6.08 5.11
N SER A 50 2.61 -6.56 6.23
CA SER A 50 3.83 -7.38 6.25
C SER A 50 3.63 -8.68 5.48
N ASP A 51 2.57 -9.42 5.80
CA ASP A 51 2.24 -10.69 5.15
C ASP A 51 2.06 -10.52 3.64
N PHE A 52 1.41 -9.42 3.24
CA PHE A 52 1.24 -9.09 1.83
C PHE A 52 2.58 -8.82 1.14
N ILE A 53 3.50 -8.07 1.78
CA ILE A 53 4.83 -7.82 1.21
C ILE A 53 5.60 -9.13 1.03
N ASP A 54 5.57 -10.02 2.01
CA ASP A 54 6.24 -11.32 1.96
C ASP A 54 5.66 -12.15 0.81
N PHE A 55 4.33 -12.26 0.72
CA PHE A 55 3.65 -12.93 -0.38
C PHE A 55 4.07 -12.39 -1.75
N ILE A 56 4.09 -11.07 -1.93
CA ILE A 56 4.45 -10.43 -3.21
C ILE A 56 5.93 -10.66 -3.54
N THR A 57 6.80 -10.64 -2.54
CA THR A 57 8.24 -10.84 -2.71
C THR A 57 8.56 -12.29 -3.12
N GLU A 58 7.75 -13.24 -2.65
CA GLU A 58 7.83 -14.66 -3.05
C GLU A 58 7.07 -14.98 -4.35
N SER A 59 6.17 -14.10 -4.78
CA SER A 59 5.33 -14.28 -5.96
C SER A 59 6.07 -13.94 -7.27
N ASP A 60 5.49 -14.38 -8.39
CA ASP A 60 5.92 -13.97 -9.73
C ASP A 60 5.87 -12.43 -9.86
N PRO A 61 6.93 -11.78 -10.39
CA PRO A 61 6.96 -10.33 -10.66
C PRO A 61 5.74 -9.80 -11.44
N GLU A 62 5.06 -10.64 -12.24
CA GLU A 62 3.86 -10.26 -12.96
C GLU A 62 2.65 -9.98 -12.04
N PHE A 63 2.67 -10.39 -10.77
CA PHE A 63 1.56 -10.16 -9.84
C PHE A 63 1.24 -8.67 -9.65
N SER A 64 2.24 -7.78 -9.77
CA SER A 64 2.01 -6.32 -9.73
C SER A 64 1.02 -5.87 -10.83
N ASN A 65 1.06 -6.49 -12.02
CA ASN A 65 0.12 -6.17 -13.09
C ASN A 65 -1.32 -6.52 -12.71
N THR A 66 -1.51 -7.63 -12.01
CA THR A 66 -2.82 -8.05 -11.50
C THR A 66 -3.39 -7.00 -10.54
N LEU A 67 -2.58 -6.50 -9.61
CA LEU A 67 -3.00 -5.44 -8.67
C LEU A 67 -3.38 -4.13 -9.39
N VAL A 68 -2.62 -3.75 -10.43
CA VAL A 68 -2.95 -2.59 -11.27
C VAL A 68 -4.28 -2.78 -12.02
N GLN A 69 -4.60 -4.00 -12.46
CA GLN A 69 -5.90 -4.28 -13.07
C GLN A 69 -7.03 -4.19 -12.04
N TYR A 70 -6.83 -4.69 -10.83
CA TYR A 70 -7.81 -4.57 -9.76
C TYR A 70 -8.11 -3.11 -9.40
N SER A 71 -7.10 -2.25 -9.24
CA SER A 71 -7.35 -0.84 -8.89
C SER A 71 -8.17 -0.11 -9.95
N ARG A 72 -8.01 -0.46 -11.24
CA ARG A 72 -8.80 0.11 -12.34
C ARG A 72 -10.27 -0.32 -12.33
N ASN A 73 -10.57 -1.51 -11.81
CA ASN A 73 -11.92 -2.07 -11.80
C ASN A 73 -12.73 -1.67 -10.56
N VAL A 74 -12.11 -1.01 -9.58
CA VAL A 74 -12.74 -0.54 -8.33
C VAL A 74 -13.09 0.96 -8.41
N ALA A 75 -12.98 1.57 -9.59
CA ALA A 75 -13.32 2.97 -9.87
C ALA A 75 -14.79 3.18 -10.23
#